data_AF-A0A7X8SVU4-F1
#
_entry.id   AF-A0A7X8SVU4-F1
#
_cell.length_a   1.000
_cell.length_b   1.000
_cell.length_c   1.000
_cell.angle_alpha   90.00
_cell.angle_beta   90.00
_cell.angle_gamma   90.00
#
_symmetry.space_group_name_H-M   'P 1'
#
loop_
_entity.id
_entity.type
_entity.pdbx_description
1 polymer ?
#
loop_
_entity_poly.entity_id
_entity_poly.type
_entity_poly.pdbx_seq_one_letter_code
_entity_poly.pdbx_strand_id
1 'polypeptide(L)'
;MTKVPRKSSKPLLADPDAPLRSRPRKARDPNQARLPFDRMPERIEPCLALLAPKVPKGDNWTYEIKWDGYRLAIHIEPHRVRLITRGGHDWTHRFPSIAAAAKALGGTMILDGEAVVLDEEGRSDFGALQQALGGRGGTRDAPEAMFFAFDLLYFDGHDLRQMDFVDRRRLLETIVEPQGEGAIRLSDTIDGDGDDLFQAAREHGLEGLIAKKADAAYHSGRSGDWVKVKCIKSDSFMIIGYEPSSAARGGLGRLLLAAYKGDDLIYVGSVGTGFSEREAARLRRDLNKPKTTKPAIAARDLGVTWVQPTLIVEIDYRAWTHDGNLRHASYKGLREQQDNANSFVIV
;
A
#
# COMPACT_ATOMS: atom_id res chain seq x y z
N MET A 1 27.45 53.74 29.32
CA MET A 1 27.05 52.66 28.38
C MET A 1 28.30 52.18 27.64
N THR A 2 28.93 51.11 28.13
CA THR A 2 30.16 50.54 27.56
C THR A 2 29.82 49.44 26.56
N LYS A 3 30.19 49.62 25.28
CA LYS A 3 30.02 48.61 24.23
C LYS A 3 30.91 47.40 24.50
N VAL A 4 30.33 46.21 24.54
CA VAL A 4 31.06 44.93 24.63
C VAL A 4 31.77 44.66 23.30
N PRO A 5 33.06 44.24 23.29
CA PRO A 5 33.78 43.98 22.05
C PRO A 5 33.29 42.68 21.39
N ARG A 6 32.98 42.75 20.10
CA ARG A 6 32.67 41.56 19.28
C ARG A 6 33.93 40.70 19.14
N LYS A 7 33.86 39.45 19.61
CA LYS A 7 34.89 38.42 19.31
C LYS A 7 34.95 38.20 17.80
N SER A 8 36.15 38.23 17.22
CA SER A 8 36.35 37.89 15.82
C SER A 8 35.99 36.41 15.58
N SER A 9 35.28 36.15 14.48
CA SER A 9 34.99 34.80 14.02
C SER A 9 36.30 34.10 13.65
N LYS A 10 36.58 32.97 14.29
CA LYS A 10 37.72 32.12 13.90
C LYS A 10 37.47 31.56 12.49
N PRO A 11 38.49 31.53 11.61
CA PRO A 11 38.34 30.98 10.27
C PRO A 11 38.06 29.48 10.34
N LEU A 12 37.18 29.01 9.44
CA LEU A 12 36.63 27.65 9.38
C LEU A 12 37.55 26.62 8.69
N LEU A 13 38.79 27.01 8.37
CA LEU A 13 39.75 26.14 7.71
C LEU A 13 40.64 25.50 8.77
N ALA A 14 40.29 24.28 9.17
CA ALA A 14 41.20 23.38 9.85
C ALA A 14 42.03 22.63 8.78
N ASP A 15 43.26 22.30 9.17
CA ASP A 15 44.24 21.54 8.38
C ASP A 15 43.62 20.20 7.87
N PRO A 16 43.54 19.97 6.55
CA PRO A 16 42.88 18.80 5.97
C PRO A 16 43.56 17.47 6.31
N ASP A 17 44.83 17.49 6.72
CA ASP A 17 45.60 16.28 7.08
C ASP A 17 45.59 15.97 8.59
N ALA A 18 44.89 16.79 9.40
CA ALA A 18 44.77 16.53 10.82
C ALA A 18 43.82 15.35 11.08
N PRO A 19 44.21 14.33 11.88
CA PRO A 19 43.34 13.21 12.20
C PRO A 19 42.09 13.72 12.94
N LEU A 20 40.90 13.41 12.40
CA LEU A 20 39.61 13.76 12.99
C LEU A 20 39.46 13.10 14.37
N ARG A 21 39.88 13.81 15.42
CA ARG A 21 39.64 13.41 16.80
C ARG A 21 38.29 13.93 17.25
N SER A 22 37.35 13.02 17.53
CA SER A 22 36.11 13.40 18.19
C SER A 22 36.45 14.06 19.54
N ARG A 23 35.71 15.12 19.88
CA ARG A 23 35.87 15.72 21.21
C ARG A 23 35.48 14.68 22.27
N PRO A 24 36.13 14.67 23.44
CA PRO A 24 35.72 13.83 24.56
C PRO A 24 34.22 14.00 24.79
N ARG A 25 33.47 12.88 24.87
CA ARG A 25 32.03 12.90 25.16
C ARG A 25 31.83 13.69 26.46
N LYS A 26 31.27 14.90 26.36
CA LYS A 26 30.87 15.67 27.53
C LYS A 26 29.68 14.97 28.18
N ALA A 27 29.68 14.92 29.51
CA ALA A 27 28.49 14.55 30.27
C ALA A 27 27.35 15.51 29.89
N ARG A 28 26.14 14.98 29.72
CA ARG A 28 24.94 15.75 29.35
C ARG A 28 24.71 16.85 30.40
N ASP A 29 24.44 18.07 29.94
CA ASP A 29 24.08 19.18 30.81
C ASP A 29 22.70 18.89 31.43
N PRO A 30 22.58 18.82 32.78
CA PRO A 30 21.30 18.57 33.44
C PRO A 30 20.26 19.68 33.20
N ASN A 31 20.69 20.87 32.78
CA ASN A 31 19.82 21.99 32.39
C ASN A 31 19.45 21.99 30.91
N GLN A 32 20.02 21.08 30.11
CA GLN A 32 19.59 20.90 28.73
C GLN A 32 18.16 20.35 28.75
N ALA A 33 17.22 21.08 28.13
CA ALA A 33 15.84 20.66 28.01
C ALA A 33 15.80 19.18 27.60
N ARG A 34 15.08 18.34 28.36
CA ARG A 34 14.64 17.05 27.83
C ARG A 34 13.81 17.43 26.61
N LEU A 35 14.33 17.17 25.41
CA LEU A 35 13.48 17.18 24.23
C LEU A 35 12.27 16.30 24.63
N PRO A 36 11.06 16.86 24.69
CA PRO A 36 9.90 16.04 25.00
C PRO A 36 9.82 15.03 23.87
N PHE A 37 10.12 13.77 24.17
CA PHE A 37 9.86 12.72 23.22
C PHE A 37 8.35 12.65 23.03
N ASP A 38 7.90 12.80 21.80
CA ASP A 38 6.52 12.57 21.42
C ASP A 38 6.17 11.12 21.76
N ARG A 39 4.97 10.90 22.30
CA ARG A 39 4.48 9.54 22.54
C ARG A 39 4.23 8.88 21.18
N MET A 40 4.85 7.72 20.96
CA MET A 40 4.60 6.90 19.77
C MET A 40 3.09 6.61 19.63
N PRO A 41 2.47 6.96 18.49
CA PRO A 41 1.07 6.63 18.23
C PRO A 41 0.84 5.11 18.23
N GLU A 42 -0.27 4.67 18.85
CA GLU A 42 -0.64 3.24 18.87
C GLU A 42 -1.09 2.72 17.50
N ARG A 43 -1.68 3.63 16.70
CA ARG A 43 -2.12 3.44 15.31
C ARG A 43 -2.11 4.80 14.61
N ILE A 44 -1.76 4.82 13.32
CA ILE A 44 -1.93 5.96 12.42
C ILE A 44 -2.84 5.49 11.30
N GLU A 45 -3.93 6.21 11.03
CA GLU A 45 -4.76 5.92 9.85
C GLU A 45 -3.97 6.25 8.59
N PRO A 46 -3.98 5.38 7.57
CA PRO A 46 -3.14 5.58 6.40
C PRO A 46 -3.58 6.77 5.55
N CYS A 47 -2.61 7.45 4.94
CA CYS A 47 -2.84 8.36 3.82
C CYS A 47 -3.33 7.57 2.61
N LEU A 48 -4.40 8.04 1.95
CA LEU A 48 -5.05 7.35 0.84
C LEU A 48 -4.95 8.17 -0.44
N ALA A 49 -4.41 7.55 -1.50
CA ALA A 49 -4.23 8.20 -2.78
C ALA A 49 -5.54 8.38 -3.56
N LEU A 50 -5.75 9.56 -4.15
CA LEU A 50 -6.83 9.83 -5.11
C LEU A 50 -6.50 9.22 -6.47
N LEU A 51 -7.50 8.65 -7.15
CA LEU A 51 -7.32 8.16 -8.51
C LEU A 51 -7.32 9.36 -9.48
N ALA A 52 -6.28 9.49 -10.31
CA ALA A 52 -6.25 10.47 -11.38
C ALA A 52 -6.15 9.80 -12.76
N PRO A 53 -6.74 10.40 -13.81
CA PRO A 53 -6.69 9.87 -15.17
C PRO A 53 -5.34 10.13 -15.86
N LYS A 54 -4.54 11.07 -15.35
CA LYS A 54 -3.24 11.47 -15.88
C LYS A 54 -2.27 11.74 -14.73
N VAL A 55 -0.98 11.61 -15.00
CA VAL A 55 0.07 11.94 -14.05
C VAL A 55 0.02 13.44 -13.74
N PRO A 56 -0.06 13.83 -12.45
CA PRO A 56 0.07 15.24 -12.07
C PRO A 56 1.39 15.80 -12.58
N LYS A 57 1.39 17.06 -13.01
CA LYS A 57 2.59 17.75 -13.49
C LYS A 57 3.03 18.81 -12.51
N GLY A 58 4.32 19.13 -12.57
CA GLY A 58 4.96 20.20 -11.81
C GLY A 58 6.02 19.69 -10.85
N ASP A 59 6.96 20.57 -10.52
CA ASP A 59 8.18 20.22 -9.78
C ASP A 59 7.94 19.87 -8.30
N ASN A 60 6.72 20.09 -7.81
CA ASN A 60 6.32 19.74 -6.44
C ASN A 60 5.83 18.28 -6.30
N TRP A 61 5.95 17.45 -7.34
CA TRP A 61 5.54 16.05 -7.30
C TRP A 61 6.75 15.13 -7.35
N THR A 62 6.78 14.16 -6.43
CA THR A 62 7.69 13.01 -6.46
C THR A 62 6.93 11.78 -6.92
N TYR A 63 7.55 10.92 -7.71
CA TYR A 63 6.90 9.71 -8.24
C TYR A 63 7.53 8.45 -7.66
N GLU A 64 6.70 7.46 -7.38
CA GLU A 64 7.12 6.11 -6.97
C GLU A 64 6.32 5.07 -7.74
N ILE A 65 6.86 3.86 -7.84
CA ILE A 65 6.12 2.70 -8.36
C ILE A 65 4.90 2.44 -7.47
N LYS A 66 3.74 2.20 -8.08
CA LYS A 66 2.59 1.67 -7.36
C LYS A 66 2.77 0.16 -7.16
N TRP A 67 3.21 -0.22 -5.98
CA TRP A 67 3.21 -1.62 -5.53
C TRP A 67 1.78 -2.15 -5.33
N ASP A 68 1.56 -3.42 -5.65
CA ASP A 68 0.28 -4.12 -5.49
C ASP A 68 0.39 -5.24 -4.45
N GLY A 69 -0.17 -5.02 -3.26
CA GLY A 69 -0.01 -5.92 -2.13
C GLY A 69 -0.96 -5.64 -0.98
N TYR A 70 -0.46 -5.85 0.24
CA TYR A 70 -1.13 -5.42 1.47
C TYR A 70 -0.40 -4.24 2.10
N ARG A 71 -1.11 -3.12 2.25
CA ARG A 71 -0.64 -1.95 3.00
C ARG A 71 -0.40 -2.32 4.47
N LEU A 72 0.82 -2.10 4.96
CA LEU A 72 1.19 -2.31 6.36
C LEU A 72 1.83 -1.06 6.96
N ALA A 73 1.43 -0.74 8.19
CA ALA A 73 2.16 0.15 9.07
C ALA A 73 3.00 -0.71 10.04
N ILE A 74 4.32 -0.62 9.95
CA ILE A 74 5.24 -1.35 10.83
C ILE A 74 5.56 -0.46 12.04
N HIS A 75 5.03 -0.82 13.20
CA HIS A 75 5.37 -0.20 14.48
C HIS A 75 6.51 -0.97 15.13
N ILE A 76 7.69 -0.36 15.18
CA ILE A 76 8.86 -0.88 15.89
C ILE A 76 8.92 -0.19 17.25
N GLU A 77 8.66 -0.95 18.30
CA GLU A 77 8.64 -0.49 19.68
C GLU A 77 9.84 -1.06 20.46
N PRO A 78 10.16 -0.56 21.67
CA PRO A 78 11.34 -1.00 22.43
C PRO A 78 11.42 -2.52 22.67
N HIS A 79 10.29 -3.21 22.73
CA HIS A 79 10.22 -4.63 23.11
C HIS A 79 9.42 -5.50 22.14
N ARG A 80 8.83 -4.93 21.09
CA ARG A 80 8.00 -5.67 20.13
C ARG A 80 7.94 -4.96 18.77
N VAL A 81 7.58 -5.73 17.75
CA VAL A 81 7.23 -5.21 16.43
C VAL A 81 5.77 -5.57 16.17
N ARG A 82 5.00 -4.64 15.60
CA ARG A 82 3.63 -4.87 15.13
C ARG A 82 3.50 -4.47 13.67
N LEU A 83 2.97 -5.37 12.83
CA LEU A 83 2.65 -5.10 11.42
C LEU A 83 1.14 -4.91 11.32
N ILE A 84 0.70 -3.66 11.26
CA ILE A 84 -0.72 -3.30 11.31
C ILE A 84 -1.23 -3.11 9.89
N THR A 85 -2.25 -3.87 9.48
CA THR A 85 -2.88 -3.70 8.17
C THR A 85 -3.63 -2.37 8.07
N ARG A 86 -3.97 -1.94 6.84
CA ARG A 86 -4.88 -0.80 6.61
C ARG A 86 -6.14 -0.84 7.48
N GLY A 87 -6.75 -2.01 7.64
CA GLY A 87 -7.95 -2.23 8.48
C GLY A 87 -7.69 -2.18 10.00
N GLY A 88 -6.44 -2.08 10.44
CA GLY A 88 -6.07 -2.02 11.86
C GLY A 88 -5.76 -3.37 12.51
N HIS A 89 -5.60 -4.43 11.72
CA HIS A 89 -5.32 -5.77 12.26
C HIS A 89 -3.82 -6.02 12.41
N ASP A 90 -3.41 -6.65 13.51
CA ASP A 90 -2.02 -7.06 13.71
C ASP A 90 -1.74 -8.38 12.96
N TRP A 91 -0.99 -8.28 11.86
CA TRP A 91 -0.58 -9.39 11.00
C TRP A 91 0.90 -9.73 11.15
N THR A 92 1.53 -9.37 12.27
CA THR A 92 2.95 -9.67 12.53
C THR A 92 3.31 -11.13 12.31
N HIS A 93 2.47 -12.05 12.79
CA HIS A 93 2.67 -13.50 12.64
C HIS A 93 2.57 -13.99 11.19
N ARG A 94 1.93 -13.25 10.29
CA ARG A 94 1.79 -13.63 8.88
C ARG A 94 2.99 -13.23 8.02
N PHE A 95 3.85 -12.35 8.52
CA PHE A 95 5.01 -11.82 7.80
C PHE A 95 6.28 -11.93 8.65
N PRO A 96 6.72 -13.16 8.98
CA PRO A 96 7.81 -13.38 9.93
C PRO A 96 9.13 -12.76 9.49
N SER A 97 9.47 -12.83 8.20
CA SER A 97 10.70 -12.25 7.65
C SER A 97 10.73 -10.72 7.76
N ILE A 98 9.59 -10.06 7.46
CA ILE A 98 9.45 -8.61 7.60
C ILE A 98 9.54 -8.22 9.08
N ALA A 99 8.88 -8.95 9.98
CA ALA A 99 8.94 -8.68 11.42
C ALA A 99 10.36 -8.83 11.99
N ALA A 100 11.11 -9.85 11.54
CA ALA A 100 12.50 -10.05 11.92
C ALA A 100 13.41 -8.93 11.40
N ALA A 101 13.25 -8.53 10.13
CA ALA A 101 14.00 -7.41 9.54
C ALA A 101 13.69 -6.08 10.25
N ALA A 102 12.42 -5.80 10.54
CA ALA A 102 11.99 -4.63 11.28
C ALA A 102 12.65 -4.54 12.66
N LYS A 103 12.74 -5.67 13.38
CA LYS A 103 13.42 -5.74 14.68
C LYS A 103 14.91 -5.43 14.57
N ALA A 104 15.54 -5.74 13.43
CA ALA A 104 16.98 -5.55 13.22
C ALA A 104 17.37 -4.08 12.89
N LEU A 105 16.42 -3.25 12.42
CA LEU A 105 16.69 -1.83 12.13
C LEU A 105 17.13 -1.03 13.35
N GLY A 106 16.69 -1.42 14.55
CA GLY A 106 16.99 -0.73 15.81
C GLY A 106 16.23 0.59 15.97
N GLY A 107 16.12 1.08 17.22
CA GLY A 107 15.35 2.28 17.54
C GLY A 107 13.84 2.04 17.62
N THR A 108 13.08 3.14 17.74
CA THR A 108 11.61 3.12 17.72
C THR A 108 11.10 3.89 16.52
N MET A 109 10.24 3.28 15.71
CA MET A 109 9.78 3.92 14.48
C MET A 109 8.43 3.41 13.99
N ILE A 110 7.77 4.21 13.15
CA ILE A 110 6.60 3.78 12.37
C ILE A 110 6.92 3.94 10.89
N LEU A 111 7.00 2.81 10.17
CA LEU A 111 7.16 2.77 8.72
C LEU A 111 5.80 2.56 8.06
N ASP A 112 5.59 3.21 6.91
CA ASP A 112 4.43 2.98 6.04
C ASP A 112 4.93 2.40 4.71
N GLY A 113 4.27 1.36 4.24
CA GLY A 113 4.75 0.59 3.10
C GLY A 113 3.77 -0.46 2.60
N GLU A 114 4.20 -1.21 1.59
CA GLU A 114 3.42 -2.28 0.97
C GLU A 114 4.14 -3.62 1.13
N ALA A 115 3.46 -4.64 1.66
CA ALA A 115 3.93 -6.02 1.63
C ALA A 115 3.53 -6.69 0.31
N VAL A 116 4.52 -7.20 -0.42
CA VAL A 116 4.35 -7.79 -1.76
C VAL A 116 5.10 -9.11 -1.89
N VAL A 117 4.71 -9.91 -2.87
CA VAL A 117 5.54 -10.97 -3.45
C VAL A 117 5.91 -10.51 -4.85
N LEU A 118 7.18 -10.67 -5.24
CA LEU A 118 7.65 -10.29 -6.57
C LEU A 118 7.66 -11.50 -7.50
N ASP A 119 7.39 -11.26 -8.78
CA ASP A 119 7.62 -12.23 -9.85
C ASP A 119 9.09 -12.25 -10.32
N GLU A 120 9.39 -13.09 -11.31
CA GLU A 120 10.74 -13.25 -11.87
C GLU A 120 11.30 -11.96 -12.49
N GLU A 121 10.42 -11.03 -12.90
CA GLU A 121 10.79 -9.72 -13.44
C GLU A 121 10.80 -8.61 -12.37
N GLY A 122 10.58 -8.94 -11.09
CA GLY A 122 10.61 -7.98 -9.98
C GLY A 122 9.34 -7.15 -9.82
N ARG A 123 8.22 -7.53 -10.45
CA ARG A 123 6.93 -6.84 -10.34
C ARG A 123 6.12 -7.45 -9.20
N SER A 124 5.30 -6.65 -8.52
CA SER A 124 4.42 -7.17 -7.48
C SER A 124 3.31 -8.05 -8.06
N ASP A 125 3.19 -9.28 -7.56
CA ASP A 125 2.13 -10.22 -7.88
C ASP A 125 1.21 -10.41 -6.66
N PHE A 126 0.06 -9.73 -6.71
CA PHE A 126 -0.97 -9.84 -5.67
C PHE A 126 -1.55 -11.26 -5.55
N GLY A 127 -1.69 -11.98 -6.67
CA GLY A 127 -2.19 -13.34 -6.69
C GLY A 127 -1.23 -14.29 -5.97
N ALA A 128 0.07 -14.16 -6.22
CA ALA A 128 1.12 -14.91 -5.53
C ALA A 128 1.14 -14.59 -4.03
N LEU A 129 1.08 -13.31 -3.64
CA LEU A 129 0.98 -12.90 -2.24
C LEU A 129 -0.25 -13.50 -1.55
N GLN A 130 -1.41 -13.45 -2.20
CA GLN A 130 -2.62 -14.06 -1.67
C GLN A 130 -2.44 -15.57 -1.49
N GLN A 131 -1.82 -16.25 -2.45
CA GLN A 131 -1.56 -17.69 -2.38
C GLN A 131 -0.57 -18.04 -1.27
N ALA A 132 0.49 -17.26 -1.06
CA ALA A 132 1.45 -17.43 0.03
C ALA A 132 0.74 -17.42 1.40
N LEU A 133 -0.13 -16.44 1.59
CA LEU A 133 -0.90 -16.22 2.82
C LEU A 133 -2.03 -17.24 3.07
N GLY A 134 -2.28 -18.20 2.16
CA GLY A 134 -3.38 -19.15 2.29
C GLY A 134 -4.70 -18.70 1.66
N GLY A 135 -4.68 -17.51 1.05
CA GLY A 135 -5.83 -16.79 0.54
C GLY A 135 -6.84 -16.42 1.61
N ARG A 136 -8.00 -15.89 1.20
CA ARG A 136 -9.14 -15.58 2.09
C ARG A 136 -9.34 -16.49 3.31
N GLY A 137 -9.18 -15.93 4.51
CA GLY A 137 -9.34 -16.64 5.79
C GLY A 137 -8.26 -17.68 6.09
N GLY A 138 -7.20 -17.72 5.28
CA GLY A 138 -6.02 -18.56 5.50
C GLY A 138 -5.21 -18.06 6.69
N THR A 139 -4.50 -18.98 7.33
CA THR A 139 -3.66 -18.70 8.51
C THR A 139 -2.18 -18.96 8.19
N ARG A 140 -1.82 -19.06 6.91
CA ARG A 140 -0.43 -19.24 6.49
C ARG A 140 0.33 -17.92 6.63
N ASP A 141 1.61 -18.05 6.93
CA ASP A 141 2.59 -16.99 6.83
C ASP A 141 3.20 -16.95 5.42
N ALA A 142 3.73 -15.79 5.07
CA ALA A 142 4.42 -15.53 3.81
C ALA A 142 5.87 -15.09 4.09
N PRO A 143 6.77 -16.03 4.45
CA PRO A 143 8.18 -15.72 4.69
C PRO A 143 8.90 -15.13 3.45
N GLU A 144 8.38 -15.37 2.25
CA GLU A 144 8.88 -14.83 0.97
C GLU A 144 8.43 -13.39 0.70
N ALA A 145 7.47 -12.85 1.47
CA ALA A 145 6.98 -11.50 1.27
C ALA A 145 8.05 -10.46 1.64
N MET A 146 8.12 -9.41 0.83
CA MET A 146 8.97 -8.23 1.04
C MET A 146 8.10 -7.03 1.35
N PHE A 147 8.63 -6.11 2.16
CA PHE A 147 7.99 -4.84 2.50
C PHE A 147 8.73 -3.69 1.83
N PHE A 148 8.05 -2.98 0.93
CA PHE A 148 8.55 -1.75 0.33
C PHE A 148 8.11 -0.55 1.16
N ALA A 149 9.03 -0.02 1.96
CA ALA A 149 8.82 1.16 2.79
C ALA A 149 8.87 2.42 1.91
N PHE A 150 7.86 3.27 2.04
CA PHE A 150 7.76 4.51 1.26
C PHE A 150 7.48 5.76 2.11
N ASP A 151 7.32 5.63 3.42
CA ASP A 151 7.22 6.77 4.33
C ASP A 151 7.69 6.40 5.75
N LEU A 152 8.13 7.40 6.50
CA LEU A 152 8.56 7.32 7.89
C LEU A 152 7.74 8.30 8.73
N LEU A 153 6.89 7.80 9.62
CA LEU A 153 5.88 8.60 10.31
C LEU A 153 6.29 8.97 11.75
N TYR A 154 7.18 8.19 12.34
CA TYR A 154 7.70 8.42 13.68
C TYR A 154 9.11 7.83 13.77
N PHE A 155 10.02 8.50 14.46
CA PHE A 155 11.38 8.02 14.68
C PHE A 155 11.94 8.52 16.01
N ASP A 156 12.39 7.60 16.87
CA ASP A 156 13.12 7.84 18.11
C ASP A 156 12.60 8.98 18.99
N GLY A 157 11.28 8.97 19.23
CA GLY A 157 10.64 9.96 20.08
C GLY A 157 10.16 11.20 19.36
N HIS A 158 10.07 11.19 18.03
CA HIS A 158 9.59 12.33 17.25
C HIS A 158 8.49 11.90 16.28
N ASP A 159 7.33 12.56 16.35
CA ASP A 159 6.26 12.42 15.36
C ASP A 159 6.59 13.25 14.12
N LEU A 160 6.82 12.57 12.99
CA LEU A 160 7.31 13.19 11.78
C LEU A 160 6.18 13.60 10.84
N ARG A 161 4.91 13.30 11.16
CA ARG A 161 3.78 13.50 10.24
C ARG A 161 3.55 14.95 9.83
N GLN A 162 4.01 15.91 10.62
CA GLN A 162 3.89 17.35 10.29
C GLN A 162 5.05 17.87 9.42
N MET A 163 6.08 17.05 9.17
CA MET A 163 7.17 17.40 8.27
C MET A 163 6.76 17.18 6.81
N ASP A 164 7.41 17.89 5.90
CA ASP A 164 7.29 17.71 4.46
C ASP A 164 7.68 16.29 4.05
N PHE A 165 7.03 15.75 3.01
CA PHE A 165 7.28 14.39 2.53
C PHE A 165 8.75 14.16 2.18
N VAL A 166 9.40 15.13 1.51
CA VAL A 166 10.82 15.01 1.14
C VAL A 166 11.75 14.88 2.34
N ASP A 167 11.44 15.50 3.48
CA ASP A 167 12.28 15.39 4.67
C ASP A 167 12.04 14.07 5.41
N ARG A 168 10.79 13.60 5.50
CA ARG A 168 10.49 12.24 6.00
C ARG A 168 11.17 11.19 5.14
N ARG A 169 11.18 11.39 3.82
CA ARG A 169 11.81 10.50 2.85
C ARG A 169 13.32 10.43 3.00
N ARG A 170 14.00 11.58 3.14
CA ARG A 170 15.44 11.63 3.41
C ARG A 170 15.81 10.88 4.69
N LEU A 171 14.99 11.00 5.75
CA LEU A 171 15.22 10.24 6.99
C LEU A 171 15.05 8.73 6.75
N LEU A 172 14.00 8.32 6.02
CA LEU A 172 13.76 6.91 5.68
C LEU A 172 14.96 6.29 4.94
N GLU A 173 15.55 7.01 3.98
CA GLU A 173 16.73 6.59 3.21
C GLU A 173 17.98 6.35 4.08
N THR A 174 18.08 7.00 5.24
CA THR A 174 19.18 6.74 6.19
C THR A 174 18.97 5.48 7.04
N ILE A 175 17.73 4.98 7.11
CA ILE A 175 17.33 3.82 7.93
C ILE A 175 17.27 2.55 7.08
N VAL A 176 16.67 2.65 5.89
CA VAL A 176 16.50 1.54 4.96
C VAL A 176 17.46 1.73 3.79
N GLU A 177 18.47 0.87 3.71
CA GLU A 177 19.49 0.94 2.66
C GLU A 177 18.83 0.80 1.27
N PRO A 178 19.07 1.74 0.32
CA PRO A 178 18.46 1.72 -1.00
C PRO A 178 18.72 0.45 -1.83
N GLN A 179 19.83 -0.25 -1.55
CA GLN A 179 20.20 -1.50 -2.24
C GLN A 179 20.16 -2.73 -1.33
N GLY A 180 19.44 -2.66 -0.20
CA GLY A 180 19.34 -3.78 0.72
C GLY A 180 18.62 -4.99 0.11
N GLU A 181 19.18 -6.19 0.29
CA GLU A 181 18.58 -7.44 -0.19
C GLU A 181 17.54 -8.04 0.78
N GLY A 182 17.33 -7.39 1.93
CA GLY A 182 16.48 -7.88 3.02
C GLY A 182 14.97 -7.85 2.73
N ALA A 183 14.20 -8.32 3.72
CA ALA A 183 12.73 -8.35 3.67
C ALA A 183 12.09 -6.95 3.81
N ILE A 184 12.86 -5.92 4.18
CA ILE A 184 12.44 -4.52 4.13
C ILE A 184 13.33 -3.83 3.10
N ARG A 185 12.70 -3.21 2.11
CA ARG A 185 13.35 -2.48 1.03
C ARG A 185 12.76 -1.09 0.92
N LEU A 186 13.55 -0.18 0.39
CA LEU A 186 13.09 1.16 0.07
C LEU A 186 12.25 1.11 -1.22
N SER A 187 11.08 1.76 -1.22
CA SER A 187 10.38 2.08 -2.47
C SER A 187 11.08 3.29 -3.09
N ASP A 188 11.71 3.13 -4.24
CA ASP A 188 12.49 4.20 -4.85
C ASP A 188 11.60 5.32 -5.39
N THR A 189 12.03 6.55 -5.10
CA THR A 189 11.54 7.74 -5.80
C THR A 189 12.23 7.83 -7.15
N ILE A 190 11.47 8.10 -8.20
CA ILE A 190 11.97 8.18 -9.56
C ILE A 190 12.00 9.63 -10.00
N ASP A 191 13.19 10.12 -10.34
CA ASP A 191 13.37 11.43 -10.95
C ASP A 191 13.06 11.35 -12.45
N GLY A 192 12.26 12.30 -12.95
CA GLY A 192 11.95 12.37 -14.37
C GLY A 192 10.61 13.05 -14.67
N ASP A 193 10.30 13.16 -15.96
CA ASP A 193 8.98 13.59 -16.39
C ASP A 193 7.95 12.49 -16.08
N GLY A 194 6.87 12.86 -15.40
CA GLY A 194 5.86 11.92 -14.96
C GLY A 194 5.17 11.14 -16.09
N ASP A 195 5.00 11.73 -17.28
CA ASP A 195 4.39 11.04 -18.42
C ASP A 195 5.36 9.97 -18.97
N ASP A 196 6.65 10.29 -19.07
CA ASP A 196 7.69 9.34 -19.50
C ASP A 196 7.84 8.18 -18.51
N LEU A 197 7.82 8.48 -17.20
CA LEU A 197 7.84 7.46 -16.15
C LEU A 197 6.62 6.54 -16.22
N PHE A 198 5.45 7.09 -16.53
CA PHE A 198 4.23 6.31 -16.63
C PHE A 198 4.18 5.47 -17.91
N GLN A 199 4.74 5.98 -19.01
CA GLN A 199 4.97 5.22 -20.23
C GLN A 199 5.90 4.02 -19.94
N ALA A 200 7.03 4.26 -19.27
CA ALA A 200 7.95 3.20 -18.87
C ALA A 200 7.28 2.17 -17.93
N ALA A 201 6.50 2.62 -16.94
CA ALA A 201 5.74 1.73 -16.07
C ALA A 201 4.80 0.81 -16.86
N ARG A 202 4.16 1.29 -17.94
CA ARG A 202 3.33 0.45 -18.82
C ARG A 202 4.15 -0.57 -19.60
N GLU A 203 5.27 -0.15 -20.16
CA GLU A 203 6.16 -1.00 -20.96
C GLU A 203 6.77 -2.13 -20.13
N HIS A 204 7.07 -1.86 -18.86
CA HIS A 204 7.54 -2.85 -17.89
C HIS A 204 6.42 -3.64 -17.19
N GLY A 205 5.16 -3.40 -17.55
CA GLY A 205 4.02 -4.13 -16.97
C GLY A 205 3.79 -3.85 -15.47
N LEU A 206 4.25 -2.69 -14.98
CA LEU A 206 3.98 -2.24 -13.62
C LEU A 206 2.53 -1.77 -13.49
N GLU A 207 1.98 -1.88 -12.29
CA GLU A 207 0.59 -1.51 -11.98
C GLU A 207 0.32 0.00 -12.17
N GLY A 208 1.32 0.85 -11.93
CA GLY A 208 1.21 2.28 -12.13
C GLY A 208 2.21 3.09 -11.32
N LEU A 209 1.88 4.36 -11.11
CA LEU A 209 2.64 5.30 -10.29
C LEU A 209 1.81 5.86 -9.14
N ILE A 210 2.50 6.18 -8.05
CA ILE A 210 2.01 7.07 -7.00
C ILE A 210 2.79 8.38 -7.12
N ALA A 211 2.08 9.48 -7.36
CA ALA A 211 2.62 10.82 -7.24
C ALA A 211 2.31 11.36 -5.83
N LYS A 212 3.31 11.90 -5.13
CA LYS A 212 3.17 12.50 -3.81
C LYS A 212 3.65 13.95 -3.87
N LYS A 213 2.94 14.86 -3.20
CA LYS A 213 3.40 16.25 -3.06
C LYS A 213 4.64 16.30 -2.17
N ALA A 214 5.70 16.94 -2.64
CA ALA A 214 6.99 16.99 -1.96
C ALA A 214 6.91 17.73 -0.61
N ASP A 215 6.17 18.83 -0.56
CA ASP A 215 5.98 19.72 0.59
C ASP A 215 4.79 19.33 1.50
N ALA A 216 4.19 18.16 1.30
CA ALA A 216 2.99 17.77 2.06
C ALA A 216 3.32 17.01 3.35
N ALA A 217 2.67 17.46 4.43
CA ALA A 217 2.51 16.69 5.67
C ALA A 217 1.75 15.36 5.41
N TYR A 218 1.90 14.41 6.32
CA TYR A 218 1.17 13.14 6.26
C TYR A 218 -0.26 13.33 6.80
N HIS A 219 -1.23 13.42 5.89
CA HIS A 219 -2.65 13.48 6.23
C HIS A 219 -3.32 12.11 6.09
N SER A 220 -3.87 11.60 7.19
CA SER A 220 -4.70 10.41 7.18
C SER A 220 -5.95 10.58 6.31
N GLY A 221 -6.33 9.52 5.58
CA GLY A 221 -7.48 9.57 4.67
C GLY A 221 -7.14 10.19 3.31
N ARG A 222 -8.16 10.67 2.60
CA ARG A 222 -8.02 11.19 1.23
C ARG A 222 -7.95 12.72 1.24
N SER A 223 -6.74 13.27 1.23
CA SER A 223 -6.49 14.73 1.12
C SER A 223 -6.17 15.18 -0.31
N GLY A 224 -5.72 14.26 -1.17
CA GLY A 224 -5.19 14.57 -2.50
C GLY A 224 -3.71 14.93 -2.52
N ASP A 225 -3.00 14.76 -1.39
CA ASP A 225 -1.54 14.88 -1.36
C ASP A 225 -0.85 13.71 -2.03
N TRP A 226 -1.53 12.56 -2.09
CA TRP A 226 -1.12 11.38 -2.83
C TRP A 226 -2.13 11.14 -3.96
N VAL A 227 -1.60 10.90 -5.14
CA VAL A 227 -2.37 10.64 -6.35
C VAL A 227 -1.86 9.35 -6.98
N LYS A 228 -2.76 8.42 -7.28
CA LYS A 228 -2.43 7.18 -7.99
C LYS A 228 -2.88 7.28 -9.45
N VAL A 229 -2.00 6.84 -10.35
CA VAL A 229 -2.28 6.71 -11.78
C VAL A 229 -1.94 5.29 -12.17
N LYS A 230 -2.94 4.53 -12.63
CA LYS A 230 -2.78 3.11 -12.94
C LYS A 230 -2.56 2.89 -14.43
N CYS A 231 -1.63 1.99 -14.77
CA CYS A 231 -1.40 1.52 -16.14
C CYS A 231 -2.62 0.76 -16.68
N ILE A 232 -3.24 -0.04 -15.81
CA ILE A 232 -4.43 -0.83 -16.06
C ILE A 232 -5.52 -0.32 -15.10
N LYS A 233 -6.75 -0.11 -15.58
CA LYS A 233 -7.82 0.27 -14.65
C LYS A 233 -8.15 -0.95 -13.82
N SER A 234 -8.13 -0.80 -12.50
CA SER A 234 -8.39 -1.90 -11.59
C SER A 234 -9.02 -1.37 -10.32
N ASP A 235 -10.10 -1.98 -9.89
CA ASP A 235 -10.87 -1.57 -8.71
C ASP A 235 -11.51 -2.80 -8.04
N SER A 236 -12.00 -2.59 -6.80
CA SER A 236 -12.63 -3.62 -6.00
C SER A 236 -14.16 -3.61 -6.15
N PHE A 237 -14.76 -4.75 -6.48
CA PHE A 237 -16.20 -4.89 -6.74
C PHE A 237 -16.81 -5.99 -5.88
N MET A 238 -18.09 -5.86 -5.54
CA MET A 238 -18.84 -6.88 -4.80
C MET A 238 -19.32 -7.98 -5.75
N ILE A 239 -19.26 -9.24 -5.29
CA ILE A 239 -19.90 -10.35 -5.99
C ILE A 239 -21.37 -10.42 -5.56
N ILE A 240 -22.29 -10.33 -6.52
CA ILE A 240 -23.75 -10.43 -6.29
C ILE A 240 -24.35 -11.76 -6.76
N GLY A 241 -23.60 -12.49 -7.58
CA GLY A 241 -24.02 -13.76 -8.15
C GLY A 241 -22.92 -14.37 -8.99
N TYR A 242 -23.16 -15.57 -9.49
CA TYR A 242 -22.30 -16.19 -10.48
C TYR A 242 -23.09 -17.14 -11.37
N GLU A 243 -22.58 -17.38 -12.58
CA GLU A 243 -23.10 -18.43 -13.45
C GLU A 243 -22.21 -19.67 -13.33
N PRO A 244 -22.79 -20.84 -13.01
CA PRO A 244 -22.06 -22.10 -13.09
C PRO A 244 -21.77 -22.46 -14.55
N SER A 245 -20.65 -23.15 -14.78
CA SER A 245 -20.35 -23.73 -16.10
C SER A 245 -19.81 -25.14 -15.91
N SER A 246 -20.44 -26.12 -16.57
CA SER A 246 -19.97 -27.51 -16.62
C SER A 246 -18.74 -27.68 -17.52
N ALA A 247 -18.52 -26.76 -18.46
CA ALA A 247 -17.38 -26.76 -19.36
C ALA A 247 -16.12 -26.11 -18.75
N ALA A 248 -16.29 -25.24 -17.75
CA ALA A 248 -15.17 -24.59 -17.09
C ALA A 248 -14.56 -25.49 -16.00
N ARG A 249 -13.23 -25.69 -16.03
CA ARG A 249 -12.52 -26.36 -14.94
C ARG A 249 -12.67 -25.54 -13.65
N GLY A 250 -13.18 -26.17 -12.59
CA GLY A 250 -13.55 -25.49 -11.34
C GLY A 250 -15.02 -25.06 -11.24
N GLY A 251 -15.84 -25.27 -12.28
CA GLY A 251 -17.31 -25.15 -12.22
C GLY A 251 -17.86 -23.73 -12.15
N LEU A 252 -17.01 -22.72 -12.42
CA LEU A 252 -17.35 -21.30 -12.40
C LEU A 252 -17.24 -20.73 -13.82
N GLY A 253 -18.35 -20.23 -14.38
CA GLY A 253 -18.37 -19.61 -15.70
C GLY A 253 -18.06 -18.12 -15.64
N ARG A 254 -18.84 -17.36 -14.84
CA ARG A 254 -18.60 -15.94 -14.61
C ARG A 254 -19.11 -15.47 -13.25
N LEU A 255 -18.49 -14.43 -12.70
CA LEU A 255 -19.00 -13.69 -11.54
C LEU A 255 -19.79 -12.49 -12.00
N LEU A 256 -20.91 -12.19 -11.34
CA LEU A 256 -21.66 -10.96 -11.51
C LEU A 256 -21.19 -9.97 -10.45
N LEU A 257 -20.90 -8.74 -10.89
CA LEU A 257 -20.24 -7.72 -10.09
C LEU A 257 -21.16 -6.53 -9.83
N ALA A 258 -20.96 -5.88 -8.68
CA ALA A 258 -21.62 -4.65 -8.33
C ALA A 258 -20.70 -3.65 -7.62
N ALA A 259 -21.07 -2.38 -7.68
CA ALA A 259 -20.45 -1.26 -6.97
C ALA A 259 -21.52 -0.41 -6.29
N TYR A 260 -21.14 0.37 -5.27
CA TYR A 260 -22.08 1.33 -4.67
C TYR A 260 -22.16 2.60 -5.50
N LYS A 261 -23.36 3.17 -5.60
CA LYS A 261 -23.61 4.53 -6.09
C LYS A 261 -24.50 5.22 -5.06
N GLY A 262 -23.90 6.05 -4.20
CA GLY A 262 -24.55 6.45 -2.96
C GLY A 262 -24.83 5.22 -2.08
N ASP A 263 -26.07 5.08 -1.61
CA ASP A 263 -26.49 3.93 -0.79
C ASP A 263 -26.98 2.73 -1.63
N ASP A 264 -27.12 2.91 -2.95
CA ASP A 264 -27.64 1.88 -3.85
C ASP A 264 -26.50 1.01 -4.41
N LEU A 265 -26.73 -0.30 -4.42
CA LEU A 265 -25.84 -1.24 -5.10
C LEU A 265 -26.27 -1.36 -6.57
N ILE A 266 -25.34 -1.12 -7.50
CA ILE A 266 -25.61 -1.17 -8.94
C ILE A 266 -24.77 -2.22 -9.64
N TYR A 267 -25.36 -2.89 -10.64
CA TYR A 267 -24.69 -3.90 -11.44
C TYR A 267 -23.65 -3.23 -12.35
N VAL A 268 -22.44 -3.80 -12.40
CA VAL A 268 -21.33 -3.24 -13.19
C VAL A 268 -20.76 -4.24 -14.19
N GLY A 269 -21.52 -5.27 -14.53
CA GLY A 269 -21.10 -6.30 -15.49
C GLY A 269 -20.65 -7.59 -14.83
N SER A 270 -20.02 -8.44 -15.64
CA SER A 270 -19.60 -9.78 -15.24
C SER A 270 -18.18 -10.09 -15.69
N VAL A 271 -17.49 -10.97 -14.97
CA VAL A 271 -16.12 -11.40 -15.28
C VAL A 271 -16.02 -12.92 -15.40
N GLY A 272 -15.46 -13.41 -16.51
CA GLY A 272 -15.30 -14.84 -16.81
C GLY A 272 -13.86 -15.28 -17.05
N THR A 273 -12.90 -14.38 -16.91
CA THR A 273 -11.47 -14.60 -17.19
C THR A 273 -10.63 -14.22 -15.98
N GLY A 274 -9.36 -14.66 -15.94
CA GLY A 274 -8.41 -14.35 -14.87
C GLY A 274 -8.41 -15.33 -13.70
N PHE A 275 -9.21 -16.40 -13.74
CA PHE A 275 -9.21 -17.44 -12.72
C PHE A 275 -8.18 -18.53 -13.05
N SER A 276 -7.35 -18.93 -12.08
CA SER A 276 -6.75 -20.27 -12.12
C SER A 276 -7.79 -21.35 -11.78
N GLU A 277 -7.57 -22.59 -12.22
CA GLU A 277 -8.47 -23.72 -11.92
C GLU A 277 -8.67 -23.91 -10.40
N ARG A 278 -7.59 -23.77 -9.63
CA ARG A 278 -7.63 -23.86 -8.16
C ARG A 278 -8.47 -22.73 -7.55
N GLU A 279 -8.32 -21.51 -8.05
CA GLU A 279 -9.08 -20.36 -7.57
C GLU A 279 -10.55 -20.44 -7.95
N ALA A 280 -10.88 -20.83 -9.18
CA ALA A 280 -12.27 -21.03 -9.59
C ALA A 280 -12.98 -22.03 -8.67
N ALA A 281 -12.35 -23.18 -8.39
CA ALA A 281 -12.89 -24.18 -7.48
C ALA A 281 -13.01 -23.65 -6.04
N ARG A 282 -12.07 -22.82 -5.59
CA ARG A 282 -12.08 -22.20 -4.26
C ARG A 282 -13.18 -21.16 -4.12
N LEU A 283 -13.29 -20.21 -5.05
CA LEU A 283 -14.37 -19.23 -5.13
C LEU A 283 -15.73 -19.91 -5.16
N ARG A 284 -15.86 -21.00 -5.92
CA ARG A 284 -17.10 -21.79 -5.97
C ARG A 284 -17.53 -22.28 -4.59
N ARG A 285 -16.58 -22.74 -3.77
CA ARG A 285 -16.83 -23.17 -2.38
C ARG A 285 -17.18 -21.98 -1.48
N ASP A 286 -16.44 -20.87 -1.59
CA ASP A 286 -16.70 -19.68 -0.77
C ASP A 286 -18.07 -19.07 -1.08
N LEU A 287 -18.48 -19.06 -2.35
CA LEU A 287 -19.78 -18.59 -2.83
C LEU A 287 -20.94 -19.52 -2.46
N ASN A 288 -20.68 -20.76 -2.02
CA ASN A 288 -21.74 -21.63 -1.51
C ASN A 288 -22.27 -21.18 -0.15
N LYS A 289 -21.45 -20.48 0.66
CA LYS A 289 -21.84 -20.03 2.00
C LYS A 289 -22.88 -18.89 1.97
N PRO A 290 -22.69 -17.80 1.19
CA PRO A 290 -23.64 -16.69 1.14
C PRO A 290 -24.73 -16.86 0.07
N LYS A 291 -25.11 -18.09 -0.34
CA LYS A 291 -26.17 -18.28 -1.33
C LYS A 291 -27.49 -17.69 -0.84
N THR A 292 -28.20 -17.03 -1.73
CA THR A 292 -29.51 -16.43 -1.46
C THR A 292 -30.47 -16.73 -2.61
N THR A 293 -31.76 -16.76 -2.32
CA THR A 293 -32.82 -16.81 -3.35
C THR A 293 -33.23 -15.41 -3.80
N LYS A 294 -32.89 -14.39 -3.01
CA LYS A 294 -33.25 -13.00 -3.27
C LYS A 294 -32.05 -12.27 -3.88
N PRO A 295 -32.14 -11.78 -5.13
CA PRO A 295 -31.05 -11.06 -5.76
C PRO A 295 -30.84 -9.72 -5.07
N ALA A 296 -29.58 -9.28 -4.94
CA ALA A 296 -29.24 -7.98 -4.37
C ALA A 296 -29.66 -6.82 -5.30
N ILE A 297 -29.74 -7.08 -6.61
CA ILE A 297 -30.13 -6.12 -7.64
C ILE A 297 -31.20 -6.77 -8.52
N ALA A 298 -32.21 -6.01 -8.94
CA ALA A 298 -33.24 -6.49 -9.84
C ALA A 298 -32.61 -6.84 -11.21
N ALA A 299 -32.44 -8.13 -11.48
CA ALA A 299 -31.87 -8.65 -12.72
C ALA A 299 -32.78 -9.74 -13.29
N ARG A 300 -32.93 -9.74 -14.62
CA ARG A 300 -33.62 -10.79 -15.36
C ARG A 300 -32.56 -11.77 -15.85
N ASP A 301 -32.32 -12.87 -15.15
CA ASP A 301 -31.63 -13.99 -15.81
C ASP A 301 -31.90 -15.37 -15.21
N LEU A 302 -32.12 -16.34 -16.11
CA LEU A 302 -32.34 -17.76 -15.84
C LEU A 302 -30.98 -18.47 -15.90
N GLY A 303 -30.42 -18.84 -14.75
CA GLY A 303 -29.16 -19.59 -14.66
C GLY A 303 -28.11 -19.01 -13.71
N VAL A 304 -28.38 -17.83 -13.16
CA VAL A 304 -27.53 -17.22 -12.12
C VAL A 304 -27.84 -17.84 -10.77
N THR A 305 -26.79 -18.17 -10.01
CA THR A 305 -26.93 -18.41 -8.58
C THR A 305 -26.59 -17.14 -7.81
N TRP A 306 -27.58 -16.59 -7.09
CA TRP A 306 -27.43 -15.36 -6.33
C TRP A 306 -26.66 -15.58 -5.03
N VAL A 307 -25.86 -14.58 -4.66
CA VAL A 307 -25.13 -14.55 -3.39
C VAL A 307 -25.32 -13.22 -2.69
N GLN A 308 -25.24 -13.22 -1.36
CA GLN A 308 -25.22 -11.98 -0.60
C GLN A 308 -23.93 -11.20 -0.93
N PRO A 309 -24.02 -9.85 -1.10
CA PRO A 309 -22.92 -8.99 -1.52
C PRO A 309 -21.92 -8.75 -0.38
N THR A 310 -21.25 -9.83 0.05
CA THR A 310 -20.32 -9.86 1.19
C THR A 310 -18.88 -10.13 0.76
N LEU A 311 -18.69 -10.55 -0.49
CA LEU A 311 -17.41 -10.90 -1.06
C LEU A 311 -16.96 -9.78 -1.98
N ILE A 312 -15.76 -9.26 -1.77
CA ILE A 312 -15.16 -8.20 -2.61
C ILE A 312 -14.01 -8.81 -3.39
N VAL A 313 -13.94 -8.53 -4.68
CA VAL A 313 -12.90 -9.00 -5.61
C VAL A 313 -12.19 -7.83 -6.27
N GLU A 314 -10.89 -7.99 -6.52
CA GLU A 314 -10.13 -7.07 -7.36
C GLU A 314 -10.30 -7.46 -8.83
N ILE A 315 -10.65 -6.47 -9.67
CA ILE A 315 -10.93 -6.67 -11.09
C ILE A 315 -10.15 -5.65 -11.92
N ASP A 316 -9.35 -6.14 -12.85
CA ASP A 316 -8.79 -5.33 -13.93
C ASP A 316 -9.81 -5.15 -15.04
N TYR A 317 -9.88 -3.97 -15.64
CA TYR A 317 -10.76 -3.64 -16.74
C TYR A 317 -10.14 -2.56 -17.64
N ARG A 318 -10.60 -2.45 -18.89
CA ARG A 318 -10.09 -1.44 -19.83
C ARG A 318 -10.79 -0.09 -19.67
N ALA A 319 -12.11 -0.12 -19.49
CA ALA A 319 -12.94 1.07 -19.40
C ALA A 319 -14.30 0.76 -18.79
N TRP A 320 -15.01 1.81 -18.39
CA TRP A 320 -16.46 1.76 -18.19
C TRP A 320 -17.15 1.92 -19.55
N THR A 321 -18.18 1.13 -19.84
CA THR A 321 -19.06 1.33 -21.00
C THR A 321 -20.03 2.47 -20.73
N HIS A 322 -20.70 2.96 -21.78
CA HIS A 322 -21.75 3.97 -21.64
C HIS A 322 -22.88 3.51 -20.71
N ASP A 323 -23.16 2.21 -20.71
CA ASP A 323 -24.19 1.57 -19.87
C ASP A 323 -23.72 1.27 -18.44
N GLY A 324 -22.54 1.73 -18.04
CA GLY A 324 -22.02 1.57 -16.67
C GLY A 324 -21.46 0.17 -16.35
N ASN A 325 -21.02 -0.59 -17.36
CA ASN A 325 -20.40 -1.91 -17.15
C ASN A 325 -18.89 -1.88 -17.36
N LEU A 326 -18.17 -2.81 -16.71
CA LEU A 326 -16.73 -3.02 -16.90
C LEU A 326 -16.45 -3.67 -18.26
N ARG A 327 -15.63 -3.01 -19.08
CA ARG A 327 -15.19 -3.53 -20.39
C ARG A 327 -13.91 -4.34 -20.25
N HIS A 328 -13.93 -5.57 -20.75
CA HIS A 328 -12.80 -6.51 -20.72
C HIS A 328 -12.30 -6.76 -19.29
N ALA A 329 -13.24 -7.08 -18.40
CA ALA A 329 -12.94 -7.39 -17.00
C ALA A 329 -12.12 -8.68 -16.89
N SER A 330 -11.15 -8.72 -15.96
CA SER A 330 -10.39 -9.91 -15.59
C SER A 330 -10.25 -9.98 -14.07
N TYR A 331 -10.51 -11.16 -13.51
CA TYR A 331 -10.36 -11.40 -12.08
C TYR A 331 -8.88 -11.39 -11.69
N LYS A 332 -8.58 -10.79 -10.52
CA LYS A 332 -7.23 -10.77 -9.95
C LYS A 332 -7.11 -11.47 -8.60
N GLY A 333 -8.14 -11.38 -7.78
CA GLY A 333 -8.08 -11.94 -6.44
C GLY A 333 -9.28 -11.58 -5.59
N LEU A 334 -9.44 -12.31 -4.49
CA LEU A 334 -10.50 -12.08 -3.51
C LEU A 334 -9.93 -11.24 -2.36
N ARG A 335 -10.55 -10.13 -2.00
CA ARG A 335 -10.11 -9.31 -0.86
C ARG A 335 -10.40 -10.03 0.45
N GLU A 336 -9.46 -9.93 1.39
CA GLU A 336 -9.63 -10.42 2.75
C GLU A 336 -10.67 -9.57 3.47
N GLN A 337 -11.46 -10.18 4.37
CA GLN A 337 -12.44 -9.41 5.13
C GLN A 337 -11.78 -8.30 5.96
N GLN A 338 -10.57 -8.56 6.46
CA GLN A 338 -9.74 -7.61 7.20
C GLN A 338 -9.12 -6.50 6.32
N ASP A 339 -9.14 -6.66 4.99
CA ASP A 339 -8.64 -5.68 4.01
C ASP A 339 -9.78 -5.03 3.19
N ASN A 340 -11.04 -5.28 3.55
CA ASN A 340 -12.23 -4.73 2.89
C ASN A 340 -12.43 -3.22 3.15
N ALA A 341 -11.35 -2.43 3.07
CA ALA A 341 -11.41 -0.98 3.18
C ALA A 341 -11.95 -0.38 1.87
N ASN A 342 -13.28 -0.49 1.76
CA ASN A 342 -14.25 0.03 0.78
C ASN A 342 -14.20 -0.61 -0.62
N SER A 343 -15.33 -1.21 -1.04
CA SER A 343 -15.61 -1.45 -2.46
C SER A 343 -15.66 -0.13 -3.22
N PHE A 344 -15.44 -0.18 -4.53
CA PHE A 344 -15.54 0.98 -5.40
C PHE A 344 -16.91 1.66 -5.24
N VAL A 345 -16.88 2.99 -5.14
CA VAL A 345 -18.07 3.83 -5.10
C VAL A 345 -18.07 4.70 -6.36
N ILE A 346 -19.12 4.56 -7.16
CA ILE A 346 -19.39 5.43 -8.30
C ILE A 346 -19.86 6.77 -7.74
N VAL A 347 -19.05 7.81 -7.96
CA VAL A 347 -19.34 9.20 -7.58
C VAL A 347 -20.30 9.82 -8.58
#